data_AF-A0A925BRS8-F1
#
_entry.id   AF-A0A925BRS8-F1
#
_cell.length_a   1.000
_cell.length_b   1.000
_cell.length_c   1.000
_cell.angle_alpha   90.00
_cell.angle_beta   90.00
_cell.angle_gamma   90.00
#
_symmetry.space_group_name_H-M   'P 1'
#
loop_
_entity.id
_entity.type
_entity.pdbx_description
1 polymer ?
#
loop_
_entity_poly.entity_id
_entity_poly.type
_entity_poly.pdbx_seq_one_letter_code
_entity_poly.pdbx_strand_id
1 'polypeptide(L)'
;MDRITEQLLREFATEYNLGGLPADEQFEHFVNLAIVTREYPESFNPSDVHVGKDSNPGIDGLAVIVNGTLVEDTEEIDNLVATNKFLDASFVFTQAKTSSSFNGGDIGSFIEAVRDFFRDEPKLVRGRDLETKAALQEHIFKLSGKMRSNPTCSLYYVTTGTWNGDKNLQARLDQGKADLEQTQLFSNVVVAACGAADIQKLYRQGRESVDVEIEFPNKVTLPSIPGVQQAFIGIVPVSVIFQLIEDDAGNLRRSVFEDNIRDFQGDTGINDRMRGTLIDSERSQTFVVLNNGITIVCRVLQLTGNKCTIS
;
A
#
# COMPACT_ATOMS: atom_id res chain seq x y z
N MET A 1 23.95 -10.31 -4.03
CA MET A 1 22.89 -9.83 -4.94
C MET A 1 23.04 -10.49 -6.30
N ASP A 2 21.95 -11.01 -6.87
CA ASP A 2 21.94 -11.53 -8.25
C ASP A 2 21.84 -10.40 -9.29
N ARG A 3 22.16 -10.73 -10.54
CA ARG A 3 22.22 -9.75 -11.64
C ARG A 3 20.90 -9.04 -11.92
N ILE A 4 19.75 -9.70 -11.70
CA ILE A 4 18.45 -9.10 -11.97
C ILE A 4 18.13 -8.07 -10.87
N THR A 5 18.29 -8.45 -9.60
CA THR A 5 18.09 -7.52 -8.47
C THR A 5 19.02 -6.32 -8.57
N GLU A 6 20.28 -6.52 -8.96
CA GLU A 6 21.24 -5.42 -9.13
C GLU A 6 20.82 -4.43 -10.22
N GLN A 7 20.33 -4.93 -11.36
CA GLN A 7 19.86 -4.06 -12.44
C GLN A 7 18.61 -3.26 -12.03
N LEU A 8 17.64 -3.91 -11.40
CA LEU A 8 16.43 -3.23 -10.89
C LEU A 8 16.78 -2.17 -9.84
N LEU A 9 17.72 -2.48 -8.95
CA LEU A 9 18.20 -1.53 -7.95
C LEU A 9 18.86 -0.32 -8.59
N ARG A 10 19.68 -0.50 -9.64
CA ARG A 10 20.32 0.60 -10.37
C ARG A 10 19.30 1.50 -11.07
N GLU A 11 18.29 0.91 -11.70
CA GLU A 11 17.20 1.64 -12.35
C GLU A 11 16.41 2.46 -11.32
N PHE A 12 16.02 1.82 -10.21
CA PHE A 12 15.38 2.47 -9.06
C PHE A 12 16.22 3.63 -8.49
N ALA A 13 17.50 3.39 -8.21
CA ALA A 13 18.37 4.40 -7.61
C ALA A 13 18.58 5.60 -8.54
N THR A 14 18.52 5.39 -9.86
CA THR A 14 18.55 6.47 -10.84
C THR A 14 17.24 7.26 -10.82
N GLU A 15 16.11 6.57 -10.83
CA GLU A 15 14.77 7.18 -10.82
C GLU A 15 14.52 8.07 -9.61
N TYR A 16 14.88 7.59 -8.41
CA TYR A 16 14.68 8.31 -7.16
C TYR A 16 15.87 9.19 -6.76
N ASN A 17 16.86 9.37 -7.65
CA ASN A 17 18.07 10.16 -7.41
C ASN A 17 18.88 9.72 -6.17
N LEU A 18 18.91 8.41 -5.88
CA LEU A 18 19.59 7.80 -4.74
C LEU A 18 21.00 7.27 -5.09
N GLY A 19 21.48 7.48 -6.31
CA GLY A 19 22.79 6.97 -6.76
C GLY A 19 24.01 7.46 -5.97
N GLY A 20 23.85 8.51 -5.14
CA GLY A 20 24.89 9.01 -4.23
C GLY A 20 24.97 8.27 -2.89
N LEU A 21 23.99 7.42 -2.56
CA LEU A 21 23.96 6.67 -1.31
C LEU A 21 24.78 5.37 -1.40
N PRO A 22 25.21 4.80 -0.26
CA PRO A 22 25.74 3.44 -0.20
C PRO A 22 24.78 2.38 -0.77
N ALA A 23 25.32 1.28 -1.30
CA ALA A 23 24.52 0.27 -1.99
C ALA A 23 23.53 -0.47 -1.08
N ASP A 24 23.86 -0.61 0.20
CA ASP A 24 22.98 -1.11 1.25
C ASP A 24 21.83 -0.14 1.53
N GLU A 25 22.10 1.15 1.72
CA GLU A 25 21.05 2.17 1.87
C GLU A 25 20.14 2.26 0.63
N GLN A 26 20.71 2.21 -0.59
CA GLN A 26 19.91 2.15 -1.82
C GLN A 26 18.98 0.92 -1.81
N PHE A 27 19.48 -0.22 -1.34
CA PHE A 27 18.71 -1.45 -1.28
C PHE A 27 17.61 -1.39 -0.21
N GLU A 28 17.84 -0.73 0.92
CA GLU A 28 16.81 -0.44 1.92
C GLU A 28 15.65 0.34 1.30
N HIS A 29 15.92 1.47 0.63
CA HIS A 29 14.88 2.25 -0.06
C HIS A 29 14.14 1.42 -1.13
N PHE A 30 14.86 0.58 -1.88
CA PHE A 30 14.26 -0.30 -2.90
C PHE A 30 13.30 -1.32 -2.28
N VAL A 31 13.70 -1.94 -1.17
CA VAL A 31 12.86 -2.88 -0.42
C VAL A 31 11.65 -2.17 0.17
N ASN A 32 11.85 -0.98 0.76
CA ASN A 32 10.77 -0.18 1.32
C ASN A 32 9.71 0.12 0.27
N LEU A 33 10.12 0.57 -0.93
CA LEU A 33 9.20 0.80 -2.03
C LEU A 33 8.44 -0.49 -2.41
N ALA A 34 9.17 -1.57 -2.73
CA ALA A 34 8.57 -2.81 -3.21
C ALA A 34 7.57 -3.43 -2.22
N ILE A 35 7.86 -3.37 -0.93
CA ILE A 35 6.99 -3.92 0.12
C ILE A 35 5.80 -2.99 0.40
N VAL A 36 6.04 -1.69 0.57
CA VAL A 36 4.97 -0.75 0.95
C VAL A 36 3.97 -0.59 -0.19
N THR A 37 4.39 -0.62 -1.46
CA THR A 37 3.46 -0.58 -2.61
C THR A 37 2.44 -1.71 -2.63
N ARG A 38 2.72 -2.85 -1.99
CA ARG A 38 1.74 -3.94 -1.84
C ARG A 38 0.55 -3.55 -0.97
N GLU A 39 0.79 -2.77 0.09
CA GLU A 39 -0.22 -2.38 1.08
C GLU A 39 -0.77 -0.97 0.82
N TYR A 40 0.04 -0.11 0.19
CA TYR A 40 -0.29 1.25 -0.21
C TYR A 40 0.10 1.45 -1.69
N PRO A 41 -0.82 1.16 -2.62
CA PRO A 41 -0.48 1.07 -4.04
C PRO A 41 -0.47 2.42 -4.77
N GLU A 42 -0.65 3.53 -4.04
CA GLU A 42 -0.45 4.90 -4.55
C GLU A 42 1.05 5.25 -4.59
N SER A 43 1.40 6.33 -5.31
CA SER A 43 2.79 6.78 -5.39
C SER A 43 3.22 7.48 -4.10
N PHE A 44 4.42 7.18 -3.62
CA PHE A 44 5.07 7.88 -2.51
C PHE A 44 6.58 7.95 -2.75
N ASN A 45 7.27 8.82 -1.99
CA ASN A 45 8.72 8.85 -2.00
C ASN A 45 9.26 7.79 -1.01
N PRO A 46 10.11 6.83 -1.44
CA PRO A 46 10.71 5.81 -0.57
C PRO A 46 11.51 6.37 0.60
N SER A 47 11.86 7.66 0.55
CA SER A 47 12.55 8.36 1.64
C SER A 47 11.62 8.61 2.83
N ASP A 48 10.31 8.79 2.62
CA ASP A 48 9.34 9.16 3.66
C ASP A 48 9.04 8.00 4.62
N VAL A 49 9.38 6.78 4.18
CA VAL A 49 9.23 5.53 4.93
C VAL A 49 10.57 4.94 5.35
N HIS A 50 11.70 5.54 4.96
CA HIS A 50 13.03 5.08 5.36
C HIS A 50 13.36 5.60 6.76
N VAL A 51 13.72 4.69 7.65
CA VAL A 51 14.13 4.99 9.04
C VAL A 51 15.46 4.33 9.39
N GLY A 52 16.15 3.73 8.42
CA GLY A 52 17.46 3.09 8.63
C GLY A 52 18.59 4.07 8.95
N LYS A 53 18.37 5.38 8.71
CA LYS A 53 19.28 6.43 9.18
C LYS A 53 19.18 6.59 10.69
N ASP A 54 20.32 6.88 11.32
CA ASP A 54 20.46 7.17 12.76
C ASP A 54 20.30 5.99 13.72
N SER A 55 21.30 5.09 13.79
CA SER A 55 21.50 4.11 14.88
C SER A 55 20.26 3.30 15.33
N ASN A 56 19.27 3.15 14.45
CA ASN A 56 18.04 2.43 14.76
C ASN A 56 18.34 0.93 14.77
N PRO A 57 18.04 0.23 15.87
CA PRO A 57 18.38 -1.18 15.96
C PRO A 57 17.44 -1.99 15.06
N GLY A 58 17.86 -2.21 13.82
CA GLY A 58 17.30 -3.23 12.96
C GLY A 58 15.94 -2.94 12.32
N ILE A 59 15.58 -1.68 12.13
CA ILE A 59 14.42 -1.27 11.32
C ILE A 59 14.93 -0.31 10.26
N ASP A 60 14.78 -0.67 8.99
CA ASP A 60 15.25 0.15 7.86
C ASP A 60 14.11 0.94 7.23
N GLY A 61 12.86 0.46 7.37
CA GLY A 61 11.68 1.16 6.91
C GLY A 61 10.45 0.93 7.78
N LEU A 62 9.64 1.99 7.91
CA LEU A 62 8.35 2.00 8.60
C LEU A 62 7.37 2.90 7.85
N ALA A 63 6.33 2.28 7.28
CA ALA A 63 5.16 2.97 6.76
C ALA A 63 4.00 2.90 7.77
N VAL A 64 3.34 4.04 7.98
CA VAL A 64 2.13 4.16 8.79
C VAL A 64 1.01 4.59 7.85
N ILE A 65 0.03 3.71 7.65
CA ILE A 65 -1.08 3.95 6.73
C ILE A 65 -2.33 4.12 7.57
N VAL A 66 -3.05 5.23 7.41
CA VAL A 66 -4.31 5.53 8.08
C VAL A 66 -5.39 5.77 7.05
N ASN A 67 -6.49 5.03 7.15
CA ASN A 67 -7.64 5.10 6.24
C ASN A 67 -7.25 5.00 4.75
N GLY A 68 -6.21 4.23 4.43
CA GLY A 68 -5.71 4.06 3.07
C GLY A 68 -4.67 5.08 2.62
N THR A 69 -4.33 6.08 3.43
CA THR A 69 -3.33 7.11 3.13
C THR A 69 -2.05 6.89 3.93
N LEU A 70 -0.89 7.00 3.29
CA LEU A 70 0.40 7.04 3.98
C LEU A 70 0.53 8.37 4.73
N VAL A 71 0.71 8.32 6.05
CA VAL A 71 0.78 9.52 6.89
C VAL A 71 2.19 9.82 7.39
N GLU A 72 2.51 11.10 7.49
CA GLU A 72 3.80 11.61 7.95
C GLU A 72 3.71 12.42 9.25
N ASP A 73 2.56 13.00 9.54
CA ASP A 73 2.32 13.77 10.77
C ASP A 73 0.97 13.45 11.44
N THR A 74 0.79 13.96 12.67
CA THR A 74 -0.43 13.73 13.45
C THR A 74 -1.63 14.54 12.98
N GLU A 75 -1.40 15.67 12.29
CA GLU A 75 -2.49 16.52 11.77
C GLU A 75 -3.21 15.82 10.62
N GLU A 76 -2.48 15.12 9.75
CA GLU A 76 -3.04 14.27 8.69
C GLU A 76 -3.98 13.21 9.28
N ILE A 77 -3.58 12.55 10.36
CA ILE A 77 -4.40 11.56 11.07
C ILE A 77 -5.70 12.19 11.58
N ASP A 78 -5.60 13.36 12.23
CA ASP A 78 -6.76 14.07 12.74
C ASP A 78 -7.72 14.48 11.62
N ASN A 79 -7.20 14.94 10.48
CA ASN A 79 -7.98 15.30 9.29
C ASN A 79 -8.70 14.08 8.70
N LEU A 80 -8.01 12.94 8.58
CA LEU A 80 -8.57 11.69 8.09
C LEU A 80 -9.68 11.17 9.01
N VAL A 81 -9.47 11.19 10.33
CA VAL A 81 -10.48 10.77 11.32
C VAL A 81 -11.65 11.74 11.33
N ALA A 82 -11.43 13.05 11.19
CA ALA A 82 -12.48 14.05 11.11
C ALA A 82 -13.33 13.86 9.84
N THR A 83 -12.72 13.49 8.73
CA THR A 83 -13.39 13.27 7.44
C THR A 83 -14.16 11.94 7.43
N ASN A 84 -13.48 10.84 7.77
CA ASN A 84 -14.02 9.49 7.67
C ASN A 84 -14.89 9.10 8.87
N LYS A 85 -14.75 9.80 10.00
CA LYS A 85 -15.41 9.50 11.30
C LYS A 85 -14.98 8.19 11.96
N PHE A 86 -14.01 7.49 11.37
CA PHE A 86 -13.38 6.31 11.91
C PHE A 86 -11.87 6.32 11.63
N LEU A 87 -11.17 5.44 12.32
CA LEU A 87 -9.75 5.17 12.15
C LEU A 87 -9.57 3.69 11.76
N ASP A 88 -8.82 3.46 10.69
CA ASP A 88 -8.28 2.17 10.30
C ASP A 88 -6.78 2.38 10.06
N ALA A 89 -5.93 1.59 10.72
CA ALA A 89 -4.48 1.81 10.70
C ALA A 89 -3.70 0.54 10.37
N SER A 90 -2.61 0.69 9.64
CA SER A 90 -1.68 -0.39 9.31
C SER A 90 -0.24 0.07 9.46
N PHE A 91 0.57 -0.75 10.13
CA PHE A 91 2.00 -0.53 10.28
C PHE A 91 2.78 -1.56 9.45
N VAL A 92 3.67 -1.08 8.59
CA VAL A 92 4.49 -1.93 7.72
C VAL A 92 5.96 -1.68 8.00
N PHE A 93 6.62 -2.66 8.60
CA PHE A 93 8.03 -2.63 8.96
C PHE A 93 8.86 -3.47 7.99
N THR A 94 10.07 -3.00 7.72
CA THR A 94 11.02 -3.68 6.83
C THR A 94 12.43 -3.65 7.41
N GLN A 95 13.16 -4.74 7.20
CA GLN A 95 14.61 -4.81 7.34
C GLN A 95 15.17 -5.44 6.07
N ALA A 96 16.11 -4.78 5.42
CA ALA A 96 16.79 -5.23 4.22
C ALA A 96 18.25 -5.61 4.53
N LYS A 97 18.72 -6.70 3.91
CA LYS A 97 20.14 -7.07 3.88
C LYS A 97 20.55 -7.39 2.45
N THR A 98 21.68 -6.84 2.02
CA THR A 98 22.29 -7.16 0.71
C THR A 98 22.97 -8.53 0.70
N SER A 99 23.04 -9.22 1.85
CA SER A 99 23.54 -10.59 1.97
C SER A 99 22.65 -11.59 1.23
N SER A 100 23.22 -12.75 0.87
CA SER A 100 22.51 -13.83 0.18
C SER A 100 21.96 -14.90 1.13
N SER A 101 21.99 -14.65 2.44
CA SER A 101 21.62 -15.61 3.47
C SER A 101 20.74 -14.97 4.54
N PHE A 102 19.80 -15.75 5.07
CA PHE A 102 18.96 -15.32 6.18
C PHE A 102 19.66 -15.58 7.51
N ASN A 103 19.79 -14.55 8.33
CA ASN A 103 20.50 -14.62 9.61
C ASN A 103 19.48 -14.58 10.76
N GLY A 104 19.49 -15.61 11.61
CA GLY A 104 18.54 -15.70 12.73
C GLY A 104 18.79 -14.69 13.86
N GLY A 105 20.00 -14.14 13.96
CA GLY A 105 20.34 -13.03 14.85
C GLY A 105 19.71 -11.74 14.36
N ASP A 106 19.91 -11.39 13.09
CA ASP A 106 19.34 -10.18 12.47
C ASP A 106 17.80 -10.21 12.53
N ILE A 107 17.18 -11.35 12.21
CA ILE A 107 15.72 -11.56 12.35
C ILE A 107 15.27 -11.32 13.80
N GLY A 108 16.02 -11.86 14.76
CA GLY A 108 15.70 -11.69 16.19
C GLY A 108 15.80 -10.23 16.64
N SER A 109 16.84 -9.52 16.19
CA SER A 109 17.02 -8.10 16.47
C SER A 109 15.92 -7.24 15.85
N PHE A 110 15.53 -7.51 14.60
CA PHE A 110 14.42 -6.82 13.94
C PHE A 110 13.09 -7.01 14.69
N ILE A 111 12.75 -8.26 15.03
CA ILE A 111 11.53 -8.56 15.79
C ILE A 111 11.53 -7.87 17.15
N GLU A 112 12.64 -7.92 17.90
CA GLU A 112 12.72 -7.26 19.20
C GLU A 112 12.60 -5.73 19.08
N ALA A 113 13.14 -5.14 18.02
CA ALA A 113 13.02 -3.71 17.78
C ALA A 113 11.58 -3.28 17.49
N VAL A 114 10.85 -4.05 16.69
CA VAL A 114 9.43 -3.80 16.44
C VAL A 114 8.60 -4.03 17.71
N ARG A 115 8.92 -5.05 18.51
CA ARG A 115 8.25 -5.24 19.82
C ARG A 115 8.50 -4.08 20.76
N ASP A 116 9.74 -3.60 20.85
CA ASP A 116 10.10 -2.46 21.68
C ASP A 116 9.46 -1.15 21.18
N PHE A 117 9.25 -1.03 19.86
CA PHE A 117 8.52 0.09 19.26
C PHE A 117 7.11 0.26 19.87
N PHE A 118 6.42 -0.85 20.14
CA PHE A 118 5.06 -0.87 20.69
C PHE A 118 4.98 -1.02 22.22
N ARG A 119 6.09 -0.99 22.96
CA ARG A 119 6.06 -1.00 24.42
C ARG A 119 5.60 0.34 24.97
N ASP A 120 4.89 0.31 26.10
CA ASP A 120 4.56 1.52 26.88
C ASP A 120 5.84 2.26 27.32
N GLU A 121 6.88 1.50 27.66
CA GLU A 121 8.21 2.01 28.02
C GLU A 121 9.27 1.39 27.08
N PRO A 122 9.53 2.03 25.92
CA PRO A 122 10.57 1.61 24.99
C PRO A 122 11.96 1.67 25.63
N LYS A 123 12.79 0.66 25.34
CA LYS A 123 14.15 0.54 25.91
C LYS A 123 15.24 0.79 24.89
N LEU A 124 14.93 0.65 23.61
CA LEU A 124 15.86 0.86 22.52
C LEU A 124 15.90 2.35 22.15
N VAL A 125 17.10 2.82 21.81
CA VAL A 125 17.29 4.18 21.32
C VAL A 125 16.68 4.29 19.92
N ARG A 126 15.95 5.38 19.69
CA ARG A 126 15.35 5.71 18.40
C ARG A 126 16.05 6.93 17.82
N GLY A 127 16.44 6.82 16.56
CA GLY A 127 16.82 7.94 15.71
C GLY A 127 15.63 8.85 15.44
N ARG A 128 15.89 10.02 14.86
CA ARG A 128 14.87 11.06 14.67
C ARG A 128 13.66 10.56 13.87
N ASP A 129 13.90 9.88 12.76
CA ASP A 129 12.82 9.49 11.85
C ASP A 129 11.93 8.40 12.47
N LEU A 130 12.52 7.45 13.21
CA LEU A 130 11.76 6.44 13.94
C LEU A 130 10.97 7.06 15.12
N GLU A 131 11.52 8.09 15.77
CA GLU A 131 10.82 8.84 16.82
C GLU A 131 9.60 9.60 16.25
N THR A 132 9.72 10.19 15.06
CA THR A 132 8.58 10.79 14.36
C THR A 132 7.48 9.75 14.09
N LYS A 133 7.83 8.56 13.60
CA LYS A 133 6.85 7.49 13.39
C LYS A 133 6.26 6.96 14.71
N ALA A 134 7.03 6.97 15.80
CA ALA A 134 6.51 6.61 17.12
C ALA A 134 5.45 7.62 17.63
N ALA A 135 5.63 8.91 17.34
CA ALA A 135 4.61 9.91 17.66
C ALA A 135 3.28 9.64 16.91
N LEU A 136 3.35 9.21 15.64
CA LEU A 136 2.16 8.77 14.89
C LEU A 136 1.49 7.57 15.55
N GLN A 137 2.29 6.57 15.94
CA GLN A 137 1.79 5.39 16.64
C GLN A 137 1.08 5.75 17.95
N GLU A 138 1.70 6.57 18.79
CA GLU A 138 1.11 7.01 20.06
C GLU A 138 -0.21 7.76 19.83
N HIS A 139 -0.24 8.65 18.83
CA HIS A 139 -1.44 9.39 18.46
C HIS A 139 -2.57 8.49 17.97
N ILE A 140 -2.25 7.51 17.11
CA ILE A 140 -3.20 6.48 16.66
C ILE A 140 -3.82 5.75 17.85
N PHE A 141 -3.02 5.30 18.82
CA PHE A 141 -3.56 4.57 19.99
C PHE A 141 -4.35 5.46 20.96
N LYS A 142 -4.02 6.75 21.08
CA LYS A 142 -4.86 7.73 21.79
C LYS A 142 -6.25 7.87 21.17
N LEU A 143 -6.36 7.67 19.86
CA LEU A 143 -7.62 7.66 19.11
C LEU A 143 -8.29 6.28 19.04
N SER A 144 -7.91 5.32 19.90
CA SER A 144 -8.47 3.95 19.90
C SER A 144 -9.99 3.89 19.94
N GLY A 145 -10.67 4.83 20.60
CA GLY A 145 -12.14 4.93 20.60
C GLY A 145 -12.78 5.23 19.23
N LYS A 146 -11.98 5.58 18.21
CA LYS A 146 -12.41 5.79 16.82
C LYS A 146 -12.07 4.62 15.90
N MET A 147 -11.32 3.63 16.38
CA MET A 147 -10.89 2.48 15.60
C MET A 147 -12.09 1.60 15.21
N ARG A 148 -12.19 1.22 13.94
CA ARG A 148 -13.14 0.15 13.52
C ARG A 148 -12.67 -1.21 14.01
N SER A 149 -11.37 -1.41 14.00
CA SER A 149 -10.65 -2.58 14.49
C SER A 149 -9.26 -2.16 14.94
N ASN A 150 -8.63 -2.98 15.77
CA ASN A 150 -7.22 -2.80 16.09
C ASN A 150 -6.37 -2.73 14.80
N PRO A 151 -5.27 -1.97 14.79
CA PRO A 151 -4.41 -1.85 13.62
C PRO A 151 -3.88 -3.19 13.11
N THR A 152 -3.43 -3.24 11.86
CA THR A 152 -2.63 -4.37 11.36
C THR A 152 -1.13 -4.09 11.53
N CYS A 153 -0.33 -5.14 11.65
CA CYS A 153 1.12 -5.02 11.76
C CYS A 153 1.83 -6.05 10.89
N SER A 154 2.63 -5.59 9.94
CA SER A 154 3.32 -6.43 8.96
C SER A 154 4.83 -6.20 9.03
N LEU A 155 5.60 -7.27 9.22
CA LEU A 155 7.06 -7.25 9.32
C LEU A 155 7.65 -8.08 8.18
N TYR A 156 8.54 -7.48 7.41
CA TYR A 156 9.22 -8.13 6.29
C TYR A 156 10.74 -8.06 6.45
N TYR A 157 11.36 -9.23 6.68
CA TYR A 157 12.80 -9.38 6.69
C TYR A 157 13.28 -9.84 5.31
N VAL A 158 14.08 -9.02 4.65
CA VAL A 158 14.36 -9.14 3.22
C VAL A 158 15.84 -9.33 2.98
N THR A 159 16.19 -10.30 2.14
CA THR A 159 17.58 -10.52 1.71
C THR A 159 17.68 -10.69 0.20
N THR A 160 18.90 -10.64 -0.34
CA THR A 160 19.14 -11.00 -1.76
C THR A 160 19.30 -12.52 -1.97
N GLY A 161 19.01 -13.32 -0.95
CA GLY A 161 19.07 -14.78 -1.00
C GLY A 161 17.78 -15.42 -1.51
N THR A 162 17.71 -16.75 -1.37
CA THR A 162 16.49 -17.53 -1.64
C THR A 162 15.95 -18.07 -0.33
N TRP A 163 14.71 -17.71 0.01
CA TRP A 163 14.05 -18.27 1.18
C TRP A 163 13.76 -19.75 0.94
N ASN A 164 14.22 -20.61 1.84
CA ASN A 164 14.10 -22.06 1.73
C ASN A 164 13.21 -22.68 2.82
N GLY A 165 12.59 -21.86 3.67
CA GLY A 165 11.77 -22.34 4.79
C GLY A 165 12.57 -23.08 5.85
N ASP A 166 13.80 -22.65 6.16
CA ASP A 166 14.58 -23.21 7.28
C ASP A 166 13.74 -23.24 8.56
N LYS A 167 13.66 -24.41 9.20
CA LYS A 167 12.77 -24.62 10.36
C LYS A 167 13.12 -23.74 11.56
N ASN A 168 14.40 -23.47 11.81
CA ASN A 168 14.81 -22.67 12.94
C ASN A 168 14.51 -21.18 12.70
N LEU A 169 14.72 -20.71 11.46
CA LEU A 169 14.38 -19.35 11.07
C LEU A 169 12.85 -19.16 11.05
N GLN A 170 12.10 -20.11 10.52
CA GLN A 170 10.64 -20.09 10.53
C GLN A 170 10.10 -20.03 11.97
N ALA A 171 10.61 -20.87 12.87
CA ALA A 171 10.21 -20.85 14.28
C ALA A 171 10.46 -19.49 14.95
N ARG A 172 11.51 -18.75 14.55
CA ARG A 172 11.76 -17.38 15.04
C ARG A 172 10.73 -16.38 14.52
N LEU A 173 10.38 -16.45 13.23
CA LEU A 173 9.33 -15.61 12.64
C LEU A 173 7.99 -15.88 13.31
N ASP A 174 7.64 -17.16 13.51
CA ASP A 174 6.40 -17.58 14.15
C ASP A 174 6.33 -17.13 15.62
N GLN A 175 7.45 -17.21 16.35
CA GLN A 175 7.52 -16.69 17.72
C GLN A 175 7.34 -15.18 17.76
N GLY A 176 7.99 -14.43 16.86
CA GLY A 176 7.82 -12.98 16.78
C GLY A 176 6.39 -12.57 16.47
N LYS A 177 5.73 -13.31 15.57
CA LYS A 177 4.31 -13.15 15.28
C LYS A 177 3.46 -13.37 16.53
N ALA A 178 3.65 -14.50 17.21
CA ALA A 178 2.90 -14.84 18.42
C ALA A 178 3.11 -13.81 19.55
N ASP A 179 4.32 -13.29 19.71
CA ASP A 179 4.63 -12.27 20.71
C ASP A 179 3.88 -10.96 20.45
N LEU A 180 3.79 -10.54 19.18
CA LEU A 180 3.02 -9.34 18.79
C LEU A 180 1.51 -9.58 18.91
N GLU A 181 0.99 -10.75 18.55
CA GLU A 181 -0.42 -11.11 18.75
C GLU A 181 -0.82 -11.12 20.23
N GLN A 182 0.07 -11.57 21.12
CA GLN A 182 -0.17 -11.59 22.57
C GLN A 182 -0.31 -10.20 23.18
N THR A 183 0.20 -9.14 22.53
CA THR A 183 -0.02 -7.75 22.98
C THR A 183 -1.48 -7.32 22.89
N GLN A 184 -2.29 -8.01 22.07
CA GLN A 184 -3.67 -7.65 21.74
C GLN A 184 -3.81 -6.25 21.12
N LEU A 185 -2.71 -5.63 20.67
CA LEU A 185 -2.73 -4.33 20.01
C LEU A 185 -3.17 -4.42 18.54
N PHE A 186 -3.14 -5.61 17.93
CA PHE A 186 -3.34 -5.78 16.49
C PHE A 186 -4.48 -6.72 16.17
N SER A 187 -5.19 -6.45 15.07
CA SER A 187 -6.21 -7.36 14.52
C SER A 187 -5.60 -8.47 13.66
N ASN A 188 -4.46 -8.20 13.03
CA ASN A 188 -3.70 -9.16 12.24
C ASN A 188 -2.21 -8.84 12.31
N VAL A 189 -1.38 -9.89 12.44
CA VAL A 189 0.07 -9.79 12.42
C VAL A 189 0.65 -10.69 11.32
N VAL A 190 1.49 -10.10 10.47
CA VAL A 190 2.26 -10.80 9.44
C VAL A 190 3.75 -10.65 9.77
N VAL A 191 4.47 -11.77 9.78
CA VAL A 191 5.94 -11.77 9.90
C VAL A 191 6.47 -12.71 8.82
N ALA A 192 7.21 -12.16 7.85
CA ALA A 192 7.64 -12.90 6.67
C ALA A 192 9.12 -12.66 6.35
N ALA A 193 9.77 -13.70 5.82
CA ALA A 193 11.07 -13.61 5.21
C ALA A 193 10.93 -13.61 3.68
N CYS A 194 11.58 -12.66 3.01
CA CYS A 194 11.52 -12.50 1.56
C CYS A 194 12.93 -12.61 0.95
N GLY A 195 13.02 -13.33 -0.16
CA GLY A 195 14.24 -13.41 -0.97
C GLY A 195 14.21 -12.47 -2.17
N ALA A 196 15.25 -12.59 -3.00
CA ALA A 196 15.40 -11.80 -4.21
C ALA A 196 14.20 -11.95 -5.17
N ALA A 197 13.72 -13.19 -5.39
CA ALA A 197 12.61 -13.45 -6.30
C ALA A 197 11.30 -12.77 -5.84
N ASP A 198 11.05 -12.72 -4.52
CA ASP A 198 9.86 -12.10 -3.95
C ASP A 198 9.88 -10.59 -4.19
N ILE A 199 11.01 -9.93 -3.90
CA ILE A 199 11.15 -8.48 -4.09
C ILE A 199 11.14 -8.10 -5.57
N GLN A 200 11.79 -8.88 -6.44
CA GLN A 200 11.72 -8.65 -7.89
C GLN A 200 10.27 -8.70 -8.40
N LYS A 201 9.47 -9.65 -7.89
CA LYS A 201 8.06 -9.77 -8.24
C LYS A 201 7.29 -8.56 -7.73
N LEU A 202 7.40 -8.23 -6.45
CA LEU A 202 6.67 -7.12 -5.83
C LEU A 202 7.03 -5.78 -6.49
N TYR A 203 8.30 -5.54 -6.77
CA TYR A 203 8.75 -4.33 -7.46
C TYR A 203 8.17 -4.21 -8.86
N ARG A 204 8.07 -5.31 -9.63
CA ARG A 204 7.43 -5.28 -10.95
C ARG A 204 5.92 -5.05 -10.83
N GLN A 205 5.26 -5.75 -9.92
CA GLN A 205 3.81 -5.61 -9.69
C GLN A 205 3.43 -4.17 -9.30
N GLY A 206 4.25 -3.50 -8.48
CA GLY A 206 4.05 -2.10 -8.14
C GLY A 206 4.23 -1.12 -9.30
N ARG A 207 4.79 -1.58 -10.43
CA ARG A 207 5.02 -0.78 -11.65
C ARG A 207 4.20 -1.24 -12.85
N GLU A 208 3.53 -2.39 -12.75
CA GLU A 208 2.61 -2.84 -13.78
C GLU A 208 1.47 -1.82 -13.86
N SER A 209 1.31 -1.20 -15.04
CA SER A 209 0.09 -0.48 -15.34
C SER A 209 -1.06 -1.48 -15.23
N VAL A 210 -2.12 -1.07 -14.56
CA VAL A 210 -3.35 -1.87 -14.49
C VAL A 210 -3.98 -1.81 -15.88
N ASP A 211 -3.56 -2.72 -16.75
CA ASP A 211 -4.08 -2.86 -18.10
C ASP A 211 -5.41 -3.61 -18.02
N VAL A 212 -6.51 -2.88 -18.19
CA VAL A 212 -7.85 -3.47 -18.17
C VAL A 212 -8.49 -3.32 -19.53
N GLU A 213 -8.84 -4.44 -20.16
CA GLU A 213 -9.66 -4.46 -21.35
C GLU A 213 -11.14 -4.53 -20.94
N ILE A 214 -11.92 -3.54 -21.36
CA ILE A 214 -13.36 -3.47 -21.13
C ILE A 214 -14.16 -3.45 -22.44
N GLU A 215 -15.38 -3.96 -22.38
CA GLU A 215 -16.40 -3.73 -23.40
C GLU A 215 -16.98 -2.31 -23.24
N PHE A 216 -16.76 -1.45 -24.24
CA PHE A 216 -17.29 -0.09 -24.29
C PHE A 216 -18.03 0.19 -25.61
N PRO A 217 -19.20 -0.44 -25.82
CA PRO A 217 -19.95 -0.33 -27.08
C PRO A 217 -20.65 1.01 -27.26
N ASN A 218 -21.29 1.54 -26.20
CA ASN A 218 -22.13 2.74 -26.27
C ASN A 218 -21.35 4.02 -25.94
N LYS A 219 -20.37 4.35 -26.80
CA LYS A 219 -19.46 5.49 -26.62
C LYS A 219 -19.63 6.56 -27.68
N VAL A 220 -19.41 7.81 -27.27
CA VAL A 220 -19.36 9.00 -28.12
C VAL A 220 -18.00 9.65 -27.91
N THR A 221 -17.29 9.92 -29.00
CA THR A 221 -16.02 10.66 -28.96
C THR A 221 -16.28 12.11 -28.59
N LEU A 222 -15.55 12.61 -27.61
CA LEU A 222 -15.60 14.02 -27.24
C LEU A 222 -14.78 14.86 -28.24
N PRO A 223 -15.07 16.18 -28.35
CA PRO A 223 -14.25 17.09 -29.15
C PRO A 223 -12.79 17.08 -28.72
N SER A 224 -11.89 17.54 -29.60
CA SER A 224 -10.48 17.68 -29.27
C SER A 224 -10.27 18.59 -28.06
N ILE A 225 -9.56 18.10 -27.05
CA ILE A 225 -9.21 18.85 -25.82
C ILE A 225 -7.69 19.01 -25.79
N PRO A 226 -7.14 20.22 -25.63
CA PRO A 226 -5.69 20.42 -25.53
C PRO A 226 -5.09 19.58 -24.41
N GLY A 227 -4.02 18.84 -24.71
CA GLY A 227 -3.35 17.96 -23.75
C GLY A 227 -4.01 16.59 -23.57
N VAL A 228 -5.13 16.30 -24.23
CA VAL A 228 -5.80 15.00 -24.17
C VAL A 228 -5.75 14.33 -25.55
N GLN A 229 -5.12 13.16 -25.63
CA GLN A 229 -4.96 12.44 -26.89
C GLN A 229 -6.30 11.90 -27.40
N GLN A 230 -7.10 11.31 -26.52
CA GLN A 230 -8.41 10.74 -26.83
C GLN A 230 -9.35 10.88 -25.62
N ALA A 231 -10.63 11.15 -25.87
CA ALA A 231 -11.65 11.25 -24.83
C ALA A 231 -13.00 10.73 -25.33
N PHE A 232 -13.69 9.98 -24.48
CA PHE A 232 -14.98 9.38 -24.79
C PHE A 232 -15.92 9.51 -23.60
N ILE A 233 -17.22 9.61 -23.89
CA ILE A 233 -18.29 9.51 -22.92
C ILE A 233 -19.27 8.41 -23.34
N GLY A 234 -19.79 7.64 -22.40
CA GLY A 234 -20.67 6.55 -22.74
C GLY A 234 -21.27 5.85 -21.53
N ILE A 235 -21.96 4.75 -21.80
CA ILE A 235 -22.66 3.94 -20.79
C ILE A 235 -22.12 2.51 -20.84
N VAL A 236 -21.78 1.98 -19.67
CA VAL A 236 -21.36 0.59 -19.48
C VAL A 236 -22.18 -0.08 -18.37
N PRO A 237 -22.34 -1.41 -18.39
CA PRO A 237 -22.85 -2.15 -17.24
C PRO A 237 -21.96 -1.94 -16.01
N VAL A 238 -22.54 -1.92 -14.81
CA VAL A 238 -21.78 -1.77 -13.55
C VAL A 238 -20.71 -2.85 -13.37
N SER A 239 -20.93 -4.04 -13.92
CA SER A 239 -19.95 -5.15 -13.89
C SER A 239 -18.64 -4.80 -14.59
N VAL A 240 -18.67 -3.89 -15.57
CA VAL A 240 -17.45 -3.39 -16.23
C VAL A 240 -16.63 -2.52 -15.29
N ILE A 241 -17.29 -1.78 -14.38
CA ILE A 241 -16.60 -1.01 -13.35
C ILE A 241 -15.85 -1.93 -12.40
N PHE A 242 -16.45 -3.06 -12.00
CA PHE A 242 -15.77 -4.06 -11.16
C PHE A 242 -14.50 -4.61 -11.81
N GLN A 243 -14.50 -4.85 -13.13
CA GLN A 243 -13.29 -5.29 -13.84
C GLN A 243 -12.13 -4.27 -13.77
N LEU A 244 -12.45 -2.99 -13.64
CA LEU A 244 -11.46 -1.92 -13.49
C LEU A 244 -10.90 -1.86 -12.07
N ILE A 245 -11.78 -2.00 -11.08
CA ILE A 245 -11.46 -1.74 -9.67
C ILE A 245 -11.15 -2.99 -8.84
N GLU A 246 -11.33 -4.22 -9.34
CA GLU A 246 -11.08 -5.46 -8.60
C GLU A 246 -9.91 -6.26 -9.21
N ASP A 247 -9.10 -6.90 -8.36
CA ASP A 247 -8.06 -7.86 -8.77
C ASP A 247 -8.63 -9.25 -9.06
N ASP A 248 -7.78 -10.19 -9.51
CA ASP A 248 -8.20 -11.56 -9.86
C ASP A 248 -8.75 -12.35 -8.65
N ALA A 249 -8.50 -11.88 -7.43
CA ALA A 249 -9.01 -12.47 -6.19
C ALA A 249 -10.26 -11.74 -5.65
N GLY A 250 -10.77 -10.72 -6.36
CA GLY A 250 -11.95 -9.93 -5.98
C GLY A 250 -11.67 -8.84 -4.94
N ASN A 251 -10.40 -8.52 -4.67
CA ASN A 251 -10.06 -7.40 -3.79
C ASN A 251 -10.00 -6.10 -4.59
N LEU A 252 -10.34 -4.97 -3.95
CA LEU A 252 -10.26 -3.67 -4.60
C LEU A 252 -8.80 -3.27 -4.91
N ARG A 253 -8.52 -2.94 -6.16
CA ARG A 253 -7.30 -2.29 -6.65
C ARG A 253 -7.26 -0.84 -6.17
N ARG A 254 -6.80 -0.61 -4.94
CA ARG A 254 -6.81 0.75 -4.36
C ARG A 254 -6.02 1.78 -5.18
N SER A 255 -5.03 1.36 -5.97
CA SER A 255 -4.24 2.24 -6.85
C SER A 255 -5.05 3.01 -7.89
N VAL A 256 -6.23 2.51 -8.28
CA VAL A 256 -7.03 3.19 -9.33
C VAL A 256 -7.86 4.36 -8.77
N PHE A 257 -7.84 4.59 -7.46
CA PHE A 257 -8.70 5.56 -6.77
C PHE A 257 -7.98 6.88 -6.42
N GLU A 258 -6.93 7.27 -7.15
CA GLU A 258 -6.21 8.54 -6.92
C GLU A 258 -7.17 9.73 -6.73
N ASP A 259 -7.00 10.44 -5.61
CA ASP A 259 -7.59 11.75 -5.27
C ASP A 259 -9.08 11.91 -5.57
N ASN A 260 -9.88 10.86 -5.39
CA ASN A 260 -11.33 11.03 -5.36
C ASN A 260 -11.69 11.77 -4.06
N ILE A 261 -11.86 13.10 -4.16
CA ILE A 261 -12.19 14.04 -3.07
C ILE A 261 -13.49 13.69 -2.31
N ARG A 262 -14.17 12.60 -2.68
CA ARG A 262 -15.37 12.09 -2.04
C ARG A 262 -15.30 10.57 -1.94
N ASP A 263 -14.47 10.09 -1.01
CA ASP A 263 -14.38 8.69 -0.63
C ASP A 263 -15.73 8.16 -0.06
N PHE A 264 -15.88 6.84 0.07
CA PHE A 264 -17.11 6.22 0.58
C PHE A 264 -17.41 6.66 2.02
N GLN A 265 -18.37 7.57 2.18
CA GLN A 265 -18.72 8.20 3.47
C GLN A 265 -19.50 7.29 4.45
N GLY A 266 -19.48 5.96 4.29
CA GLY A 266 -20.30 5.03 5.06
C GLY A 266 -21.78 5.03 4.63
N ASP A 267 -22.66 4.51 5.49
CA ASP A 267 -24.11 4.47 5.23
C ASP A 267 -24.74 5.87 5.42
N THR A 268 -24.48 6.75 4.46
CA THR A 268 -25.16 8.03 4.36
C THR A 268 -26.49 7.86 3.61
N GLY A 269 -27.47 8.71 3.90
CA GLY A 269 -28.74 8.71 3.16
C GLY A 269 -28.58 8.98 1.64
N ILE A 270 -27.40 9.42 1.18
CA ILE A 270 -27.06 9.49 -0.25
C ILE A 270 -26.67 8.11 -0.78
N ASN A 271 -25.76 7.41 -0.10
CA ASN A 271 -25.31 6.06 -0.47
C ASN A 271 -26.46 5.05 -0.44
N ASP A 272 -27.34 5.14 0.56
CA ASP A 272 -28.54 4.31 0.63
C ASP A 272 -29.50 4.53 -0.54
N ARG A 273 -29.65 5.78 -0.99
CA ARG A 273 -30.47 6.11 -2.16
C ARG A 273 -29.85 5.62 -3.47
N MET A 274 -28.53 5.74 -3.60
CA MET A 274 -27.80 5.18 -4.75
C MET A 274 -27.95 3.66 -4.78
N ARG A 275 -27.69 2.99 -3.65
CA ARG A 275 -27.86 1.54 -3.51
C ARG A 275 -29.30 1.11 -3.82
N GLY A 276 -30.29 1.80 -3.26
CA GLY A 276 -31.71 1.53 -3.51
C GLY A 276 -32.11 1.68 -4.98
N THR A 277 -31.50 2.62 -5.71
CA THR A 277 -31.74 2.79 -7.15
C THR A 277 -31.08 1.67 -7.96
N LEU A 278 -29.89 1.21 -7.57
CA LEU A 278 -29.15 0.15 -8.27
C LEU A 278 -29.79 -1.24 -8.13
N ILE A 279 -30.31 -1.58 -6.95
CA ILE A 279 -30.89 -2.91 -6.67
C ILE A 279 -32.33 -3.07 -7.15
N ASP A 280 -33.01 -1.96 -7.46
CA ASP A 280 -34.38 -1.94 -7.98
C ASP A 280 -34.36 -2.08 -9.50
N SER A 281 -34.97 -3.16 -10.01
CA SER A 281 -34.97 -3.48 -11.44
C SER A 281 -35.67 -2.45 -12.31
N GLU A 282 -36.66 -1.72 -11.79
CA GLU A 282 -37.35 -0.66 -12.55
C GLU A 282 -36.60 0.67 -12.45
N ARG A 283 -36.06 1.00 -11.26
CA ARG A 283 -35.42 2.29 -11.02
C ARG A 283 -33.97 2.34 -11.48
N SER A 284 -33.28 1.21 -11.62
CA SER A 284 -31.88 1.14 -12.07
C SER A 284 -31.65 1.83 -13.42
N GLN A 285 -32.65 1.83 -14.31
CA GLN A 285 -32.58 2.53 -15.60
C GLN A 285 -32.46 4.06 -15.46
N THR A 286 -32.96 4.61 -14.35
CA THR A 286 -32.87 6.05 -14.07
C THR A 286 -31.56 6.46 -13.40
N PHE A 287 -30.69 5.51 -13.05
CA PHE A 287 -29.48 5.77 -12.30
C PHE A 287 -28.57 6.82 -12.96
N VAL A 288 -28.40 6.73 -14.28
CA VAL A 288 -27.59 7.67 -15.07
C VAL A 288 -28.13 9.10 -15.10
N VAL A 289 -29.43 9.29 -14.81
CA VAL A 289 -30.07 10.61 -14.77
C VAL A 289 -30.02 11.19 -13.36
N LEU A 290 -30.05 10.33 -12.34
CA LEU A 290 -30.12 10.73 -10.94
C LEU A 290 -28.75 10.95 -10.29
N ASN A 291 -27.67 10.46 -10.90
CA ASN A 291 -26.34 10.46 -10.32
C ASN A 291 -25.29 10.95 -11.32
N ASN A 292 -24.17 11.44 -10.79
CA ASN A 292 -23.01 11.77 -11.62
C ASN A 292 -22.36 10.49 -12.14
N GLY A 293 -21.78 10.57 -13.34
CA GLY A 293 -20.98 9.49 -13.91
C GLY A 293 -19.61 9.36 -13.24
N ILE A 294 -18.87 8.33 -13.66
CA ILE A 294 -17.48 8.10 -13.28
C ILE A 294 -16.59 8.71 -14.36
N THR A 295 -15.58 9.49 -13.95
CA THR A 295 -14.52 9.96 -14.87
C THR A 295 -13.29 9.10 -14.63
N ILE A 296 -12.76 8.51 -15.70
CA ILE A 296 -11.54 7.71 -15.65
C ILE A 296 -10.47 8.48 -16.43
N VAL A 297 -9.36 8.75 -15.76
CA VAL A 297 -8.16 9.33 -16.37
C VAL A 297 -7.13 8.21 -16.48
N CYS A 298 -6.50 8.08 -17.63
CA CYS A 298 -5.53 7.02 -17.93
C CYS A 298 -4.38 7.59 -18.76
N ARG A 299 -3.23 6.91 -18.73
CA ARG A 299 -2.06 7.29 -19.53
C ARG A 299 -2.23 6.83 -20.96
N VAL A 300 -2.81 5.64 -21.15
CA VAL A 300 -3.04 5.06 -22.47
C VAL A 300 -4.48 4.59 -22.58
N LEU A 301 -5.12 4.98 -23.68
CA LEU A 301 -6.42 4.49 -24.08
C LEU A 301 -6.30 3.89 -25.49
N GLN A 302 -6.60 2.60 -25.64
CA GLN A 302 -6.58 1.94 -26.95
C GLN A 302 -7.94 1.33 -27.27
N LEU A 303 -8.47 1.66 -28.45
CA LEU A 303 -9.77 1.17 -28.91
C LEU A 303 -9.62 0.24 -30.10
N THR A 304 -10.10 -0.99 -29.94
CA THR A 304 -10.22 -1.99 -31.00
C THR A 304 -11.68 -2.41 -31.13
N GLY A 305 -12.43 -1.70 -31.99
CA GLY A 305 -13.87 -1.88 -32.13
C GLY A 305 -14.64 -1.42 -30.88
N ASN A 306 -15.28 -2.37 -30.20
CA ASN A 306 -15.96 -2.11 -28.91
C ASN A 306 -15.07 -2.36 -27.70
N LYS A 307 -13.90 -3.00 -27.88
CA LYS A 307 -12.95 -3.23 -26.80
C LYS A 307 -12.12 -1.99 -26.56
N CYS A 308 -11.99 -1.62 -25.30
CA CYS A 308 -11.21 -0.49 -24.83
C CYS A 308 -10.20 -0.98 -23.80
N THR A 309 -8.92 -0.89 -24.12
CA THR A 309 -7.83 -1.14 -23.17
C THR A 309 -7.45 0.18 -22.50
N ILE A 310 -7.43 0.17 -21.17
CA ILE A 310 -7.12 1.30 -20.31
C ILE A 310 -5.87 0.95 -19.51
N SER A 311 -4.87 1.85 -19.51
CA SER A 311 -3.59 1.71 -18.80
C SER A 311 -3.13 3.00 -18.13
#